data_AF-A0A928H0G9-F1
#
_entry.id   AF-A0A928H0G9-F1
#
_cell.length_a   1.000
_cell.length_b   1.000
_cell.length_c   1.000
_cell.angle_alpha   90.00
_cell.angle_beta   90.00
_cell.angle_gamma   90.00
#
_symmetry.space_group_name_H-M   'P 1'
#
loop_
_entity.id
_entity.type
_entity.pdbx_description
1 polymer ?
#
loop_
_entity_poly.entity_id
_entity_poly.type
_entity_poly.pdbx_seq_one_letter_code
_entity_poly.pdbx_strand_id
1 'polypeptide(L)'
;MKIVMIGGGSCNWSPKLICDILHEESLNGSEIWLEDIDLKAAEKIKAAGERLAKDNGRQLKFIVTNDEDAAFRGADIILITISTGGLKTMRPDVELPERYGIYQAVGDTVGPGGWSRTLRNVPVFAAWAEKFQRLCPNAFILNYTNPMASLTGVFHAVAPELKVLGLCHGPVGTMHFLAKLLGTDVSHINAKVGGINHFFWILDFTVDGKDGYAMLKERLAGRHIYELDKAYDPVNGIFARSHWVMTELYERFGYLTYTADNHTAEFLPGYLLDLKAVEDYNIFRKKIDWRAENYKTGMLLPA
;
A
#
# COMPACT_ATOMS: atom_id res chain seq x y z
N MET A 1 -12.31 19.11 -12.75
CA MET A 1 -11.27 18.08 -12.99
C MET A 1 -11.93 16.71 -13.00
N LYS A 2 -11.45 15.77 -13.81
CA LYS A 2 -11.93 14.39 -13.90
C LYS A 2 -10.93 13.44 -13.22
N ILE A 3 -11.34 12.85 -12.10
CA ILE A 3 -10.56 11.87 -11.33
C ILE A 3 -11.19 10.49 -11.57
N VAL A 4 -10.41 9.54 -12.07
CA VAL A 4 -10.83 8.15 -12.25
C VAL A 4 -10.23 7.29 -11.16
N MET A 5 -11.05 6.49 -10.50
CA MET A 5 -10.66 5.48 -9.53
C MET A 5 -10.95 4.11 -10.12
N ILE A 6 -9.90 3.44 -10.59
CA ILE A 6 -9.94 2.08 -11.14
C ILE A 6 -9.94 1.09 -9.96
N GLY A 7 -10.94 0.23 -9.90
CA GLY A 7 -11.29 -0.48 -8.67
C GLY A 7 -12.03 0.44 -7.70
N GLY A 8 -12.88 1.32 -8.22
CA GLY A 8 -13.62 2.32 -7.46
C GLY A 8 -14.59 1.72 -6.43
N GLY A 9 -14.94 0.44 -6.54
CA GLY A 9 -15.70 -0.33 -5.55
C GLY A 9 -14.87 -0.78 -4.34
N SER A 10 -13.55 -0.55 -4.33
CA SER A 10 -12.68 -0.92 -3.22
C SER A 10 -13.10 -0.24 -1.92
N CYS A 11 -13.63 -1.02 -0.98
CA CYS A 11 -14.09 -0.44 0.27
C CYS A 11 -12.96 -0.13 1.26
N ASN A 12 -11.71 -0.56 1.00
CA ASN A 12 -10.55 -0.14 1.81
C ASN A 12 -9.90 1.13 1.30
N TRP A 13 -9.79 1.29 -0.02
CA TRP A 13 -9.09 2.42 -0.60
C TRP A 13 -10.03 3.57 -0.92
N SER A 14 -11.18 3.29 -1.54
CA SER A 14 -12.04 4.36 -2.05
C SER A 14 -12.54 5.31 -0.96
N PRO A 15 -13.00 4.86 0.22
CA PRO A 15 -13.42 5.78 1.27
C PRO A 15 -12.30 6.71 1.75
N LYS A 16 -11.06 6.20 1.86
CA LYS A 16 -9.91 7.00 2.31
C LYS A 16 -9.54 8.06 1.29
N LEU A 17 -9.42 7.65 0.02
CA LEU A 17 -9.10 8.56 -1.09
C LEU A 17 -10.19 9.61 -1.29
N ILE A 18 -11.47 9.23 -1.17
CA ILE A 18 -12.58 10.19 -1.23
C ILE A 18 -12.50 11.17 -0.06
N CYS A 19 -12.21 10.71 1.16
CA CYS A 19 -11.98 11.61 2.30
C CYS A 19 -10.84 12.58 2.04
N ASP A 20 -9.70 12.13 1.50
CA ASP A 20 -8.58 13.02 1.18
C ASP A 20 -8.99 14.06 0.13
N ILE A 21 -9.70 13.64 -0.93
CA ILE A 21 -10.22 14.55 -1.97
C ILE A 21 -11.20 15.58 -1.38
N LEU A 22 -12.02 15.19 -0.41
CA LEU A 22 -12.96 16.10 0.26
C LEU A 22 -12.26 17.17 1.12
N HIS A 23 -11.07 16.87 1.65
CA HIS A 23 -10.31 17.83 2.46
C HIS A 23 -9.50 18.80 1.61
N GLU A 24 -9.22 18.47 0.34
CA GLU A 24 -8.49 19.33 -0.57
C GLU A 24 -9.42 20.29 -1.32
N GLU A 25 -9.43 21.56 -0.90
CA GLU A 25 -10.30 22.61 -1.46
C GLU A 25 -10.15 22.76 -2.97
N SER A 26 -8.92 22.61 -3.49
CA SER A 26 -8.63 22.77 -4.92
C SER A 26 -9.28 21.69 -5.81
N LEU A 27 -9.75 20.58 -5.23
CA LEU A 27 -10.45 19.50 -5.95
C LEU A 27 -11.97 19.61 -5.86
N ASN A 28 -12.51 20.61 -5.15
CA ASN A 28 -13.95 20.84 -5.11
C ASN A 28 -14.49 21.12 -6.53
N GLY A 29 -15.67 20.60 -6.86
CA GLY A 29 -16.22 20.66 -8.23
C GLY A 29 -15.74 19.55 -9.16
N SER A 30 -14.93 18.59 -8.68
CA SER A 30 -14.44 17.48 -9.50
C SER A 30 -15.50 16.41 -9.78
N GLU A 31 -15.34 15.74 -10.92
CA GLU A 31 -16.04 14.50 -11.23
C GLU A 31 -15.20 13.30 -10.79
N ILE A 32 -15.76 12.48 -9.91
CA ILE A 32 -15.17 11.24 -9.40
C ILE A 32 -15.79 10.07 -10.14
N TRP A 33 -15.02 9.47 -11.03
CA TRP A 33 -15.40 8.30 -11.83
C TRP A 33 -14.93 7.04 -11.12
N LEU A 34 -15.87 6.30 -10.53
CA LEU A 34 -15.66 5.00 -9.92
C LEU A 34 -15.78 3.93 -11.02
N GLU A 35 -14.64 3.56 -11.58
CA GLU A 35 -14.55 2.49 -12.57
C GLU A 35 -14.36 1.15 -11.85
N ASP A 36 -15.30 0.22 -12.03
CA ASP A 36 -15.23 -1.10 -11.42
C ASP A 36 -16.06 -2.14 -12.18
N ILE A 37 -15.56 -3.36 -12.27
CA ILE A 37 -16.30 -4.51 -12.80
C ILE A 37 -17.44 -4.94 -11.87
N ASP A 38 -17.32 -4.71 -10.56
CA ASP A 38 -18.39 -4.87 -9.58
C ASP A 38 -19.12 -3.53 -9.38
N LEU A 39 -20.03 -3.25 -10.30
CA LEU A 39 -20.88 -2.05 -10.24
C LEU A 39 -21.66 -1.93 -8.93
N LYS A 40 -22.03 -3.04 -8.28
CA LYS A 40 -22.77 -2.98 -7.01
C LYS A 40 -21.88 -2.49 -5.88
N ALA A 41 -20.59 -2.86 -5.87
CA ALA A 41 -19.62 -2.32 -4.94
C ALA A 41 -19.38 -0.82 -5.20
N ALA A 42 -19.18 -0.43 -6.46
CA ALA A 42 -18.98 0.97 -6.84
C ALA A 42 -20.19 1.86 -6.50
N GLU A 43 -21.42 1.39 -6.69
CA GLU A 43 -22.64 2.14 -6.30
C GLU A 43 -22.74 2.36 -4.79
N LYS A 44 -22.27 1.42 -3.96
CA LYS A 44 -22.20 1.62 -2.51
C LYS A 44 -21.20 2.70 -2.15
N ILE A 45 -20.03 2.71 -2.80
CA ILE A 45 -19.01 3.73 -2.61
C ILE A 45 -19.53 5.10 -3.06
N LYS A 46 -20.23 5.16 -4.21
CA LYS A 46 -20.91 6.38 -4.67
C LYS A 46 -21.87 6.92 -3.62
N ALA A 47 -22.77 6.09 -3.10
CA ALA A 47 -23.75 6.52 -2.09
C ALA A 47 -23.06 7.07 -0.82
N ALA A 48 -21.98 6.41 -0.36
CA ALA A 48 -21.18 6.89 0.76
C ALA A 48 -20.47 8.21 0.44
N GLY A 49 -19.84 8.32 -0.74
CA GLY A 49 -19.13 9.51 -1.20
C GLY A 49 -20.04 10.73 -1.38
N GLU A 50 -21.22 10.54 -1.99
CA GLU A 50 -22.23 11.59 -2.13
C GLU A 50 -22.72 12.08 -0.77
N ARG A 51 -22.90 11.16 0.19
CA ARG A 51 -23.28 11.52 1.56
C ARG A 51 -22.19 12.32 2.25
N LEU A 52 -20.94 11.86 2.18
CA LEU A 52 -19.79 12.57 2.77
C LEU A 52 -19.59 13.95 2.14
N ALA A 53 -19.73 14.07 0.82
CA ALA A 53 -19.65 15.35 0.13
C ALA A 53 -20.72 16.32 0.60
N LYS A 54 -21.98 15.85 0.69
CA LYS A 54 -23.10 16.65 1.20
C LYS A 54 -22.87 17.11 2.64
N ASP A 55 -22.47 16.19 3.52
CA ASP A 55 -22.30 16.48 4.95
C ASP A 55 -21.13 17.46 5.20
N ASN A 56 -20.16 17.54 4.28
CA ASN A 56 -19.03 18.47 4.34
C ASN A 56 -19.19 19.70 3.42
N GLY A 57 -20.37 19.93 2.83
CA GLY A 57 -20.62 21.09 1.96
C GLY A 57 -19.78 21.11 0.67
N ARG A 58 -19.34 19.94 0.19
CA ARG A 58 -18.51 19.77 -1.02
C ARG A 58 -19.37 19.47 -2.24
N GLN A 59 -18.94 19.97 -3.40
CA GLN A 59 -19.60 19.79 -4.69
C GLN A 59 -18.83 18.78 -5.53
N LEU A 60 -18.85 17.50 -5.12
CA LEU A 60 -18.29 16.40 -5.93
C LEU A 60 -19.41 15.68 -6.66
N LYS A 61 -19.16 15.32 -7.93
CA LYS A 61 -20.08 14.52 -8.73
C LYS A 61 -19.53 13.11 -8.89
N PHE A 62 -20.32 12.10 -8.52
CA PHE A 62 -19.89 10.70 -8.60
C PHE A 62 -20.54 9.98 -9.80
N ILE A 63 -19.72 9.31 -10.59
CA ILE A 63 -20.13 8.53 -11.76
C ILE A 63 -19.64 7.10 -11.57
N VAL A 64 -20.51 6.11 -11.71
CA VAL A 64 -20.15 4.69 -11.67
C VAL A 64 -20.18 4.14 -13.10
N THR A 65 -19.17 3.38 -13.48
CA THR A 65 -19.09 2.76 -14.80
C THR A 65 -18.20 1.51 -14.78
N ASN A 66 -18.40 0.61 -15.73
CA ASN A 66 -17.46 -0.46 -16.09
C ASN A 66 -16.95 -0.29 -17.54
N ASP A 67 -17.28 0.84 -18.17
CA ASP A 67 -16.72 1.25 -19.46
C ASP A 67 -15.43 2.04 -19.22
N GLU A 68 -14.31 1.32 -19.33
CA GLU A 68 -12.96 1.85 -19.23
C GLU A 68 -12.70 3.01 -20.21
N ASP A 69 -13.18 2.92 -21.46
CA ASP A 69 -12.90 3.93 -22.48
C ASP A 69 -13.64 5.25 -22.17
N ALA A 70 -14.87 5.15 -21.64
CA ALA A 70 -15.61 6.30 -21.12
C ALA A 70 -14.95 6.89 -19.86
N ALA A 71 -14.50 6.03 -18.94
CA ALA A 71 -13.80 6.46 -17.73
C ALA A 71 -12.50 7.19 -18.06
N PHE A 72 -11.65 6.64 -18.92
CA PHE A 72 -10.30 7.16 -19.16
C PHE A 72 -10.29 8.40 -20.05
N ARG A 73 -11.24 8.56 -20.97
CA ARG A 73 -11.25 9.68 -21.92
C ARG A 73 -11.25 11.03 -21.20
N GLY A 74 -10.19 11.81 -21.44
CA GLY A 74 -10.00 13.13 -20.84
C GLY A 74 -9.83 13.12 -19.32
N ALA A 75 -9.42 11.99 -18.72
CA ALA A 75 -9.08 11.95 -17.30
C ALA A 75 -7.87 12.85 -17.00
N ASP A 76 -7.91 13.55 -15.86
CA ASP A 76 -6.81 14.38 -15.36
C ASP A 76 -5.96 13.58 -14.35
N ILE A 77 -6.61 12.73 -13.55
CA ILE A 77 -5.98 11.87 -12.54
C ILE A 77 -6.56 10.47 -12.66
N ILE A 78 -5.70 9.46 -12.57
CA ILE A 78 -6.07 8.04 -12.50
C ILE A 78 -5.48 7.46 -11.21
N LEU A 79 -6.35 6.93 -10.34
CA LEU A 79 -6.02 6.21 -9.12
C LEU A 79 -6.27 4.72 -9.38
N ILE A 80 -5.25 3.87 -9.19
CA ILE A 80 -5.36 2.42 -9.43
C ILE A 80 -5.31 1.67 -8.10
N THR A 81 -6.42 1.03 -7.72
CA THR A 81 -6.58 0.36 -6.42
C THR A 81 -7.15 -1.05 -6.51
N ILE A 82 -6.92 -1.75 -7.63
CA ILE A 82 -7.50 -3.07 -7.90
C ILE A 82 -6.79 -4.22 -7.19
N SER A 83 -7.51 -5.33 -7.03
CA SER A 83 -6.95 -6.66 -6.78
C SER A 83 -7.55 -7.71 -7.72
N THR A 84 -6.90 -7.95 -8.85
CA THR A 84 -7.36 -8.88 -9.89
C THR A 84 -7.68 -10.26 -9.33
N GLY A 85 -8.97 -10.64 -9.39
CA GLY A 85 -9.49 -11.94 -8.96
C GLY A 85 -9.69 -12.11 -7.45
N GLY A 86 -9.50 -11.05 -6.65
CA GLY A 86 -9.75 -11.03 -5.21
C GLY A 86 -9.09 -12.16 -4.41
N LEU A 87 -9.67 -12.49 -3.25
CA LEU A 87 -9.15 -13.56 -2.38
C LEU A 87 -9.15 -14.95 -3.02
N LYS A 88 -10.06 -15.20 -3.98
CA LYS A 88 -10.13 -16.48 -4.69
C LYS A 88 -8.83 -16.78 -5.44
N THR A 89 -8.27 -15.77 -6.10
CA THR A 89 -7.00 -15.92 -6.83
C THR A 89 -5.77 -15.72 -5.94
N MET A 90 -5.89 -14.91 -4.88
CA MET A 90 -4.81 -14.76 -3.89
C MET A 90 -4.60 -16.04 -3.07
N ARG A 91 -5.64 -16.86 -2.88
CA ARG A 91 -5.54 -18.09 -2.10
C ARG A 91 -4.44 -19.05 -2.60
N PRO A 92 -4.44 -19.48 -3.87
CA PRO A 92 -3.36 -20.32 -4.37
C PRO A 92 -2.01 -19.60 -4.39
N ASP A 93 -1.95 -18.27 -4.56
CA ASP A 93 -0.68 -17.51 -4.53
C ASP A 93 0.05 -17.67 -3.18
N VAL A 94 -0.71 -17.77 -2.08
CA VAL A 94 -0.17 -17.90 -0.72
C VAL A 94 -0.08 -19.35 -0.26
N GLU A 95 -1.15 -20.14 -0.42
CA GLU A 95 -1.27 -21.47 0.19
C GLU A 95 -0.61 -22.60 -0.60
N LEU A 96 -0.49 -22.48 -1.93
CA LEU A 96 0.13 -23.53 -2.74
C LEU A 96 1.64 -23.66 -2.43
N PRO A 97 2.44 -22.58 -2.36
CA PRO A 97 3.85 -22.66 -1.97
C PRO A 97 4.08 -23.30 -0.59
N GLU A 98 3.16 -23.12 0.36
CA GLU A 98 3.29 -23.71 1.71
C GLU A 98 3.31 -25.24 1.67
N ARG A 99 2.65 -25.87 0.68
CA ARG A 99 2.67 -27.34 0.49
C ARG A 99 4.06 -27.86 0.12
N TYR A 100 4.95 -26.98 -0.31
CA TYR A 100 6.34 -27.27 -0.67
C TYR A 100 7.33 -26.73 0.37
N GLY A 101 6.84 -26.31 1.55
CA GLY A 101 7.69 -25.73 2.60
C GLY A 101 8.14 -24.30 2.32
N ILE A 102 7.50 -23.60 1.38
CA ILE A 102 7.80 -22.19 1.07
C ILE A 102 6.77 -21.32 1.78
N TYR A 103 7.20 -20.63 2.82
CA TYR A 103 6.33 -19.76 3.62
C TYR A 103 6.39 -18.31 3.13
N GLN A 104 5.23 -17.66 3.16
CA GLN A 104 5.08 -16.24 2.82
C GLN A 104 4.31 -15.55 3.95
N ALA A 105 4.65 -14.30 4.22
CA ALA A 105 3.97 -13.53 5.25
C ALA A 105 2.81 -12.71 4.67
N VAL A 106 2.97 -12.18 3.45
CA VAL A 106 1.96 -11.41 2.73
C VAL A 106 1.69 -12.00 1.35
N GLY A 107 2.74 -12.30 0.57
CA GLY A 107 2.66 -12.92 -0.75
C GLY A 107 2.10 -12.01 -1.85
N ASP A 108 2.21 -10.68 -1.71
CA ASP A 108 1.65 -9.72 -2.67
C ASP A 108 2.70 -8.90 -3.44
N THR A 109 4.00 -9.11 -3.16
CA THR A 109 5.08 -8.26 -3.68
C THR A 109 6.20 -9.06 -4.32
N VAL A 110 6.84 -9.94 -3.56
CA VAL A 110 7.91 -10.84 -4.03
C VAL A 110 7.55 -12.29 -3.70
N GLY A 111 8.49 -13.21 -3.91
CA GLY A 111 8.26 -14.64 -3.72
C GLY A 111 7.29 -15.22 -4.75
N PRO A 112 6.91 -16.50 -4.61
CA PRO A 112 6.06 -17.19 -5.57
C PRO A 112 4.67 -16.54 -5.71
N GLY A 113 4.09 -16.05 -4.62
CA GLY A 113 2.81 -15.33 -4.64
C GLY A 113 2.92 -13.99 -5.35
N GLY A 114 3.97 -13.21 -5.05
CA GLY A 114 4.27 -11.96 -5.76
C GLY A 114 4.43 -12.17 -7.27
N TRP A 115 5.19 -13.18 -7.69
CA TRP A 115 5.39 -13.51 -9.11
C TRP A 115 4.11 -13.95 -9.82
N SER A 116 3.34 -14.86 -9.23
CA SER A 116 2.03 -15.28 -9.75
C SER A 116 1.12 -14.05 -9.94
N ARG A 117 1.07 -13.17 -8.94
CA ARG A 117 0.30 -11.93 -8.98
C ARG A 117 0.82 -10.95 -10.04
N THR A 118 2.14 -10.80 -10.21
CA THR A 118 2.74 -9.98 -11.29
C THR A 118 2.26 -10.48 -12.64
N LEU A 119 2.46 -11.76 -12.95
CA LEU A 119 2.12 -12.34 -14.26
C LEU A 119 0.64 -12.16 -14.62
N ARG A 120 -0.24 -12.23 -13.63
CA ARG A 120 -1.68 -12.01 -13.81
C ARG A 120 -2.05 -10.55 -14.12
N ASN A 121 -1.27 -9.58 -13.63
CA ASN A 121 -1.56 -8.16 -13.76
C ASN A 121 -0.81 -7.44 -14.89
N VAL A 122 0.38 -7.90 -15.27
CA VAL A 122 1.18 -7.31 -16.36
C VAL A 122 0.37 -7.08 -17.65
N PRO A 123 -0.40 -8.05 -18.19
CA PRO A 123 -1.16 -7.82 -19.43
C PRO A 123 -2.26 -6.75 -19.25
N VAL A 124 -2.87 -6.66 -18.07
CA VAL A 124 -3.90 -5.63 -17.77
C VAL A 124 -3.25 -4.25 -17.76
N PHE A 125 -2.13 -4.10 -17.06
CA PHE A 125 -1.40 -2.83 -16.94
C PHE A 125 -0.80 -2.37 -18.29
N ALA A 126 -0.34 -3.31 -19.12
CA ALA A 126 0.14 -3.00 -20.47
C ALA A 126 -1.00 -2.49 -21.36
N ALA A 127 -2.16 -3.14 -21.34
CA ALA A 127 -3.33 -2.68 -22.08
C ALA A 127 -3.81 -1.29 -21.61
N TRP A 128 -3.78 -1.03 -20.29
CA TRP A 128 -4.07 0.31 -19.76
C TRP A 128 -3.04 1.35 -20.17
N ALA A 129 -1.75 1.02 -20.23
CA ALA A 129 -0.72 1.96 -20.71
C ALA A 129 -1.05 2.47 -22.13
N GLU A 130 -1.40 1.57 -23.04
CA GLU A 130 -1.82 1.91 -24.40
C GLU A 130 -3.11 2.75 -24.42
N LYS A 131 -4.11 2.38 -23.60
CA LYS A 131 -5.36 3.15 -23.48
C LYS A 131 -5.12 4.55 -22.94
N PHE A 132 -4.32 4.71 -21.88
CA PHE A 132 -4.03 6.01 -21.27
C PHE A 132 -3.29 6.91 -22.25
N GLN A 133 -2.31 6.38 -22.99
CA GLN A 133 -1.60 7.14 -24.02
C GLN A 133 -2.55 7.67 -25.09
N ARG A 134 -3.58 6.91 -25.46
CA ARG A 134 -4.57 7.31 -26.47
C ARG A 134 -5.66 8.24 -25.92
N LEU A 135 -6.15 8.00 -24.71
CA LEU A 135 -7.39 8.59 -24.20
C LEU A 135 -7.16 9.75 -23.22
N CYS A 136 -6.03 9.76 -22.52
CA CYS A 136 -5.69 10.72 -21.48
C CYS A 136 -4.16 10.86 -21.29
N PRO A 137 -3.39 11.18 -22.35
CA PRO A 137 -1.92 11.20 -22.29
C PRO A 137 -1.32 12.17 -21.27
N ASN A 138 -2.11 13.16 -20.82
CA ASN A 138 -1.67 14.17 -19.87
C ASN A 138 -1.96 13.83 -18.40
N ALA A 139 -2.70 12.74 -18.14
CA ALA A 139 -3.14 12.36 -16.81
C ALA A 139 -1.98 12.01 -15.88
N PHE A 140 -2.13 12.33 -14.59
CA PHE A 140 -1.29 11.75 -13.54
C PHE A 140 -1.85 10.40 -13.13
N ILE A 141 -1.02 9.36 -13.23
CA ILE A 141 -1.39 7.98 -12.91
C ILE A 141 -0.71 7.60 -11.60
N LEU A 142 -1.54 7.27 -10.59
CA LEU A 142 -1.12 6.97 -9.24
C LEU A 142 -1.50 5.52 -8.92
N ASN A 143 -0.50 4.64 -8.87
CA ASN A 143 -0.69 3.21 -8.67
C ASN A 143 -0.51 2.82 -7.20
N TYR A 144 -1.56 2.30 -6.57
CA TYR A 144 -1.53 1.68 -5.24
C TYR A 144 -1.58 0.14 -5.31
N THR A 145 -1.78 -0.44 -6.49
CA THR A 145 -1.89 -1.89 -6.67
C THR A 145 -0.53 -2.56 -6.58
N ASN A 146 -0.44 -3.58 -5.72
CA ASN A 146 0.72 -4.46 -5.62
C ASN A 146 0.73 -5.57 -6.70
N PRO A 147 1.91 -6.04 -7.16
CA PRO A 147 3.26 -5.62 -6.78
C PRO A 147 3.65 -4.26 -7.38
N MET A 148 3.75 -3.22 -6.55
CA MET A 148 3.74 -1.84 -7.01
C MET A 148 4.89 -1.51 -7.94
N ALA A 149 6.12 -1.88 -7.57
CA ALA A 149 7.32 -1.61 -8.37
C ALA A 149 7.23 -2.26 -9.76
N SER A 150 6.86 -3.54 -9.82
CA SER A 150 6.73 -4.28 -11.08
C SER A 150 5.63 -3.69 -11.97
N LEU A 151 4.46 -3.41 -11.41
CA LEU A 151 3.30 -2.93 -12.17
C LEU A 151 3.45 -1.47 -12.61
N THR A 152 4.04 -0.62 -11.78
CA THR A 152 4.45 0.73 -12.21
C THR A 152 5.52 0.65 -13.31
N GLY A 153 6.45 -0.30 -13.22
CA GLY A 153 7.44 -0.56 -14.26
C GLY A 153 6.85 -0.94 -15.62
N VAL A 154 5.68 -1.59 -15.66
CA VAL A 154 4.98 -1.90 -16.92
C VAL A 154 4.62 -0.63 -17.67
N PHE A 155 4.10 0.39 -16.99
CA PHE A 155 3.78 1.67 -17.64
C PHE A 155 5.02 2.33 -18.23
N HIS A 156 6.13 2.37 -17.49
CA HIS A 156 7.38 2.95 -17.98
C HIS A 156 7.97 2.17 -19.16
N ALA A 157 7.75 0.85 -19.22
CA ALA A 157 8.23 0.02 -20.33
C ALA A 157 7.37 0.18 -21.60
N VAL A 158 6.04 0.28 -21.46
CA VAL A 158 5.10 0.31 -22.59
C VAL A 158 4.85 1.74 -23.10
N ALA A 159 4.74 2.70 -22.20
CA ALA A 159 4.40 4.09 -22.52
C ALA A 159 5.20 5.07 -21.63
N PRO A 160 6.50 5.26 -21.90
CA PRO A 160 7.42 6.03 -21.05
C PRO A 160 7.04 7.52 -20.88
N GLU A 161 6.24 8.06 -21.79
CA GLU A 161 5.76 9.46 -21.75
C GLU A 161 4.64 9.68 -20.72
N LEU A 162 4.04 8.62 -20.17
CA LEU A 162 3.00 8.73 -19.15
C LEU A 162 3.58 9.20 -17.81
N LYS A 163 2.84 10.06 -17.12
CA LYS A 163 3.20 10.57 -15.79
C LYS A 163 2.74 9.58 -14.72
N VAL A 164 3.59 8.60 -14.42
CA VAL A 164 3.23 7.50 -13.51
C VAL A 164 4.03 7.54 -12.21
N LEU A 165 3.33 7.37 -11.09
CA LEU A 165 3.89 7.26 -9.74
C LEU A 165 3.31 6.03 -9.03
N GLY A 166 4.16 5.22 -8.40
CA GLY A 166 3.74 4.18 -7.47
C GLY A 166 3.69 4.74 -6.06
N LEU A 167 2.55 4.58 -5.38
CA LEU A 167 2.33 5.11 -4.04
C LEU A 167 2.10 3.99 -3.01
N CYS A 168 2.85 4.04 -1.92
CA CYS A 168 2.72 3.14 -0.78
C CYS A 168 2.80 3.92 0.53
N HIS A 169 2.03 3.51 1.53
CA HIS A 169 1.98 4.14 2.85
C HIS A 169 3.15 3.73 3.76
N GLY A 170 4.01 2.80 3.33
CA GLY A 170 5.07 2.22 4.16
C GLY A 170 6.08 3.24 4.70
N PRO A 171 6.66 4.12 3.86
CA PRO A 171 7.58 5.16 4.32
C PRO A 171 6.91 6.12 5.32
N VAL A 172 5.68 6.57 5.03
CA VAL A 172 4.91 7.46 5.92
C VAL A 172 4.65 6.80 7.27
N GLY A 173 4.20 5.54 7.28
CA GLY A 173 4.00 4.77 8.51
C GLY A 173 5.28 4.57 9.33
N THR A 174 6.44 4.54 8.67
CA THR A 174 7.76 4.46 9.32
C THR A 174 8.17 5.80 9.93
N MET A 175 7.87 6.93 9.28
CA MET A 175 8.08 8.26 9.86
C MET A 175 7.19 8.50 11.09
N HIS A 176 5.91 8.12 11.04
CA HIS A 176 5.03 8.19 12.22
C HIS A 176 5.53 7.32 13.38
N PHE A 177 6.10 6.16 13.08
CA PHE A 177 6.72 5.31 14.10
C PHE A 177 7.92 6.01 14.75
N LEU A 178 8.80 6.61 13.96
CA LEU A 178 9.94 7.37 14.47
C LEU A 178 9.49 8.56 15.34
N ALA A 179 8.47 9.28 14.91
CA ALA A 179 7.90 10.39 15.64
C ALA A 179 7.39 9.95 17.03
N LYS A 180 6.60 8.87 17.07
CA LYS A 180 6.14 8.26 18.33
C LYS A 180 7.32 7.84 19.21
N LEU A 181 8.32 7.18 18.62
CA LEU A 181 9.45 6.64 19.37
C LEU A 181 10.31 7.73 20.02
N LEU A 182 10.49 8.84 19.30
CA LEU A 182 11.28 10.01 19.73
C LEU A 182 10.45 11.05 20.50
N GLY A 183 9.14 10.88 20.61
CA GLY A 183 8.26 11.79 21.33
C GLY A 183 8.08 13.14 20.63
N THR A 184 8.02 13.15 19.30
CA THR A 184 7.82 14.35 18.46
C THR A 184 6.64 14.17 17.51
N ASP A 185 6.28 15.23 16.78
CA ASP A 185 5.32 15.16 15.67
C ASP A 185 6.01 14.76 14.35
N VAL A 186 5.29 14.07 13.47
CA VAL A 186 5.85 13.61 12.18
C VAL A 186 6.30 14.77 11.29
N SER A 187 5.69 15.95 11.43
CA SER A 187 6.08 17.17 10.68
C SER A 187 7.48 17.67 11.02
N HIS A 188 8.04 17.27 12.17
CA HIS A 188 9.42 17.59 12.56
C HIS A 188 10.45 16.61 11.97
N ILE A 189 10.00 15.52 11.35
CA ILE A 189 10.86 14.50 10.74
C ILE A 189 11.03 14.78 9.25
N ASN A 190 12.28 14.92 8.85
CA ASN A 190 12.67 14.90 7.44
C ASN A 190 13.57 13.69 7.19
N ALA A 191 13.22 12.84 6.22
CA ALA A 191 13.91 11.58 5.98
C ALA A 191 14.30 11.41 4.51
N LYS A 192 15.52 10.93 4.27
CA LYS A 192 15.97 10.44 2.98
C LYS A 192 15.72 8.94 2.92
N VAL A 193 14.86 8.50 2.01
CA VAL A 193 14.50 7.09 1.84
C VAL A 193 15.08 6.55 0.53
N GLY A 194 15.60 5.32 0.55
CA GLY A 194 16.10 4.65 -0.65
C GLY A 194 15.76 3.15 -0.67
N GLY A 195 15.55 2.59 -1.86
CA GLY A 195 15.20 1.18 -2.06
C GLY A 195 14.02 1.02 -3.01
N ILE A 196 13.26 -0.06 -2.84
CA ILE A 196 12.08 -0.40 -3.64
C ILE A 196 10.84 -0.54 -2.76
N ASN A 197 9.65 -0.66 -3.38
CA ASN A 197 8.41 -0.88 -2.62
C ASN A 197 8.57 -2.06 -1.66
N HIS A 198 8.14 -1.87 -0.41
CA HIS A 198 8.21 -2.87 0.67
C HIS A 198 9.62 -3.33 1.10
N PHE A 199 10.68 -2.85 0.44
CA PHE A 199 12.07 -3.09 0.82
C PHE A 199 12.88 -1.82 0.63
N PHE A 200 12.72 -0.90 1.58
CA PHE A 200 13.37 0.40 1.62
C PHE A 200 14.07 0.63 2.95
N TRP A 201 14.97 1.61 2.93
CA TRP A 201 15.81 2.00 4.03
C TRP A 201 15.70 3.51 4.25
N ILE A 202 15.69 3.95 5.51
CA ILE A 202 15.87 5.34 5.89
C ILE A 202 17.38 5.61 5.85
N LEU A 203 17.88 6.22 4.78
CA LEU A 203 19.32 6.46 4.59
C LEU A 203 19.85 7.60 5.46
N ASP A 204 18.98 8.53 5.81
CA ASP A 204 19.25 9.65 6.70
C ASP A 204 17.92 10.18 7.24
N PHE A 205 17.90 10.75 8.44
CA PHE A 205 16.76 11.52 8.90
C PHE A 205 17.15 12.52 9.98
N THR A 206 16.40 13.63 10.03
CA THR A 206 16.56 14.67 11.03
C THR A 206 15.28 14.90 11.80
N VAL A 207 15.41 15.27 13.07
CA VAL A 207 14.31 15.83 13.88
C VAL A 207 14.64 17.28 14.20
N ASP A 208 13.84 18.23 13.72
CA ASP A 208 14.10 19.67 13.88
C ASP A 208 15.52 20.08 13.43
N GLY A 209 15.98 19.48 12.32
CA GLY A 209 17.31 19.72 11.77
C GLY A 209 18.48 19.07 12.54
N LYS A 210 18.21 18.30 13.60
CA LYS A 210 19.22 17.53 14.35
C LYS A 210 19.29 16.09 13.85
N ASP A 211 20.46 15.48 13.96
CA ASP A 211 20.71 14.08 13.56
C ASP A 211 19.75 13.12 14.30
N GLY A 212 18.82 12.56 13.54
CA GLY A 212 17.80 11.67 14.07
C GLY A 212 18.36 10.31 14.46
N TYR A 213 19.39 9.81 13.78
CA TYR A 213 20.03 8.54 14.13
C TYR A 213 20.80 8.63 15.45
N ALA A 214 21.46 9.76 15.71
CA ALA A 214 22.08 10.03 17.01
C ALA A 214 21.02 10.06 18.13
N MET A 215 19.90 10.76 17.90
CA MET A 215 18.77 10.81 18.85
C MET A 215 18.15 9.42 19.08
N LEU A 216 17.99 8.63 18.02
CA LEU A 216 17.50 7.26 18.12
C LEU A 216 18.43 6.39 18.96
N LYS A 217 19.75 6.47 18.73
CA LYS A 217 20.74 5.71 19.49
C LYS A 217 20.70 6.05 20.98
N GLU A 218 20.56 7.34 21.32
CA GLU A 218 20.37 7.80 22.70
C GLU A 218 19.06 7.25 23.29
N ARG A 219 17.96 7.32 22.53
CA ARG A 219 16.64 6.83 22.95
C ARG A 219 16.65 5.32 23.24
N LEU A 220 17.36 4.56 22.40
CA LEU A 220 17.53 3.12 22.58
C LEU A 220 18.28 2.81 23.89
N ALA A 221 19.32 3.58 24.23
CA ALA A 221 20.10 3.40 25.45
C ALA A 221 20.60 1.95 25.64
N GLY A 222 21.02 1.31 24.54
CA GLY A 222 21.46 -0.09 24.51
C GLY A 222 20.34 -1.13 24.45
N ARG A 223 19.07 -0.71 24.40
CA ARG A 223 17.90 -1.59 24.16
C ARG A 223 17.65 -1.76 22.67
N HIS A 224 16.91 -2.81 22.33
CA HIS A 224 16.42 -3.07 20.98
C HIS A 224 15.16 -2.26 20.67
N ILE A 225 14.90 -2.00 19.38
CA ILE A 225 13.73 -1.20 18.96
C ILE A 225 12.42 -1.87 19.39
N TYR A 226 12.33 -3.20 19.27
CA TYR A 226 11.16 -3.97 19.68
C TYR A 226 10.83 -3.83 21.19
N GLU A 227 11.81 -3.49 22.03
CA GLU A 227 11.58 -3.30 23.48
C GLU A 227 10.91 -1.96 23.80
N LEU A 228 11.00 -0.98 22.89
CA LEU A 228 10.43 0.36 23.05
C LEU A 228 9.02 0.48 22.51
N ASP A 229 8.62 -0.42 21.61
CA ASP A 229 7.27 -0.50 21.05
C ASP A 229 6.70 -1.90 21.28
N LYS A 230 6.46 -2.24 22.56
CA LYS A 230 5.84 -3.50 23.00
C LYS A 230 4.37 -3.65 22.60
N ALA A 231 3.83 -2.71 21.82
CA ALA A 231 2.44 -2.75 21.37
C ALA A 231 2.27 -3.82 20.30
N TYR A 232 2.19 -5.08 20.72
CA TYR A 232 1.55 -6.11 19.92
C TYR A 232 0.05 -5.79 19.88
N ASP A 233 -0.39 -5.21 18.76
CA ASP A 233 -1.80 -4.96 18.50
C ASP A 233 -2.34 -5.99 17.48
N PRO A 234 -2.96 -7.09 17.95
CA PRO A 234 -3.57 -8.08 17.07
C PRO A 234 -4.82 -7.57 16.36
N VAL A 235 -5.42 -6.47 16.80
CA VAL A 235 -6.59 -5.84 16.17
C VAL A 235 -6.16 -5.13 14.89
N ASN A 236 -5.00 -4.47 14.89
CA ASN A 236 -4.50 -3.72 13.74
C ASN A 236 -3.69 -4.57 12.73
N GLY A 237 -3.97 -5.87 12.57
CA GLY A 237 -3.15 -6.93 11.91
C GLY A 237 -2.54 -6.69 10.50
N ILE A 238 -2.59 -5.50 9.95
CA ILE A 238 -1.62 -4.99 8.94
C ILE A 238 -0.29 -4.54 9.58
N PHE A 239 -0.34 -4.06 10.83
CA PHE A 239 0.74 -3.43 11.59
C PHE A 239 1.07 -4.20 12.88
N ALA A 240 0.91 -5.53 12.88
CA ALA A 240 1.57 -6.34 13.90
C ALA A 240 3.08 -6.18 13.71
N ARG A 241 3.66 -5.21 14.40
CA ARG A 241 5.05 -4.79 14.26
C ARG A 241 5.81 -5.41 15.42
N SER A 242 6.33 -6.62 15.19
CA SER A 242 7.25 -7.21 16.15
C SER A 242 8.58 -6.44 16.17
N HIS A 243 8.92 -5.76 15.07
CA HIS A 243 10.13 -4.95 14.85
C HIS A 243 11.43 -5.72 15.03
N TRP A 244 11.40 -7.06 15.09
CA TRP A 244 12.58 -7.90 15.20
C TRP A 244 13.44 -7.83 13.95
N VAL A 245 12.83 -7.95 12.76
CA VAL A 245 13.58 -7.90 11.49
C VAL A 245 14.18 -6.53 11.30
N MET A 246 13.40 -5.46 11.51
CA MET A 246 13.93 -4.09 11.47
C MET A 246 15.04 -3.86 12.51
N THR A 247 14.93 -4.40 13.73
CA THR A 247 15.98 -4.31 14.77
C THR A 247 17.27 -4.98 14.28
N GLU A 248 17.20 -6.23 13.84
CA GLU A 248 18.38 -6.98 13.41
C GLU A 248 19.08 -6.29 12.23
N LEU A 249 18.30 -5.79 11.25
CA LEU A 249 18.83 -5.07 10.11
C LEU A 249 19.44 -3.72 10.52
N TYR A 250 18.83 -3.02 11.47
CA TYR A 250 19.40 -1.78 12.00
C TYR A 250 20.74 -2.02 12.71
N GLU A 251 20.85 -3.06 13.53
CA GLU A 251 22.10 -3.40 14.22
C GLU A 251 23.21 -3.81 13.26
N ARG A 252 22.84 -4.50 12.18
CA ARG A 252 23.80 -4.99 11.19
C ARG A 252 24.26 -3.93 10.21
N PHE A 253 23.36 -3.04 9.79
CA PHE A 253 23.61 -2.11 8.69
C PHE A 253 23.59 -0.63 9.10
N GLY A 254 23.12 -0.30 10.31
CA GLY A 254 23.03 1.06 10.82
C GLY A 254 21.84 1.87 10.29
N TYR A 255 20.96 1.27 9.50
CA TYR A 255 19.82 1.94 8.86
C TYR A 255 18.51 1.25 9.18
N LEU A 256 17.46 2.04 9.45
CA LEU A 256 16.11 1.53 9.66
C LEU A 256 15.47 1.10 8.33
N THR A 257 14.73 -0.01 8.38
CA THR A 257 13.92 -0.50 7.26
C THR A 257 12.44 -0.18 7.47
N TYR A 258 11.60 -0.69 6.57
CA TYR A 258 10.16 -0.68 6.77
C TYR A 258 9.78 -1.35 8.10
N THR A 259 9.00 -0.63 8.92
CA THR A 259 8.44 -1.11 10.20
C THR A 259 7.55 -2.35 10.11
N ALA A 260 7.06 -2.68 8.91
CA ALA A 260 6.26 -3.88 8.68
C ALA A 260 7.18 -5.06 8.36
N ASP A 261 7.66 -5.74 9.40
CA ASP A 261 8.59 -6.88 9.29
C ASP A 261 8.08 -7.98 8.36
N ASN A 262 6.77 -8.21 8.31
CA ASN A 262 6.15 -9.18 7.40
C ASN A 262 6.43 -8.87 5.91
N HIS A 263 6.62 -7.61 5.54
CA HIS A 263 6.98 -7.24 4.19
C HIS A 263 8.48 -7.42 3.96
N THR A 264 9.32 -6.87 4.84
CA THR A 264 10.78 -6.93 4.74
C THR A 264 11.30 -8.38 4.74
N ALA A 265 10.70 -9.26 5.55
CA ALA A 265 11.08 -10.66 5.68
C ALA A 265 10.98 -11.46 4.37
N GLU A 266 10.11 -11.06 3.43
CA GLU A 266 9.96 -11.76 2.14
C GLU A 266 11.11 -11.48 1.16
N PHE A 267 11.95 -10.47 1.44
CA PHE A 267 13.09 -10.08 0.59
C PHE A 267 14.41 -10.73 1.00
N LEU A 268 14.47 -11.34 2.19
CA LEU A 268 15.71 -11.81 2.79
C LEU A 268 15.63 -13.27 3.20
N PRO A 269 16.72 -14.05 3.07
CA PRO A 269 16.76 -15.42 3.53
C PRO A 269 16.72 -15.48 5.07
N GLY A 270 16.20 -16.59 5.61
CA GLY A 270 16.24 -16.90 7.05
C GLY A 270 14.92 -16.66 7.78
N TYR A 271 14.31 -15.48 7.60
CA TYR A 271 13.12 -15.08 8.39
C TYR A 271 11.87 -15.93 8.12
N LEU A 272 11.74 -16.49 6.91
CA LEU A 272 10.61 -17.32 6.48
C LEU A 272 11.06 -18.74 6.07
N LEU A 273 12.20 -19.20 6.59
CA LEU A 273 12.78 -20.50 6.22
C LEU A 273 11.87 -21.67 6.63
N ASP A 274 11.32 -21.61 7.85
CA ASP A 274 10.38 -22.57 8.39
C ASP A 274 9.42 -21.89 9.38
N LEU A 275 8.49 -22.65 9.96
CA LEU A 275 7.55 -22.12 10.95
C LEU A 275 8.23 -21.72 12.26
N LYS A 276 9.37 -22.32 12.59
CA LYS A 276 10.12 -21.95 13.80
C LYS A 276 10.72 -20.56 13.62
N ALA A 277 11.31 -20.26 12.46
CA ALA A 277 11.82 -18.93 12.14
C ALA A 277 10.70 -17.87 12.18
N VAL A 278 9.53 -18.19 11.61
CA VAL A 278 8.35 -17.31 11.68
C VAL A 278 7.97 -16.99 13.13
N GLU A 279 8.02 -17.99 14.03
CA GLU A 279 7.73 -17.82 15.46
C GLU A 279 8.83 -17.04 16.19
N ASP A 280 10.11 -17.39 15.97
CA ASP A 280 11.26 -16.74 16.59
C ASP A 280 11.28 -15.23 16.31
N TYR A 281 10.94 -14.83 15.08
CA TYR A 281 10.86 -13.42 14.67
C TYR A 281 9.48 -12.78 14.87
N ASN A 282 8.52 -13.53 15.41
CA ASN A 282 7.13 -13.12 15.60
C ASN A 282 6.52 -12.48 14.34
N ILE A 283 6.69 -13.13 13.19
CA ILE A 283 6.24 -12.61 11.89
C ILE A 283 4.77 -12.95 11.70
N PHE A 284 3.94 -11.92 11.69
CA PHE A 284 2.52 -12.10 11.38
C PHE A 284 2.31 -12.47 9.91
N ARG A 285 1.92 -13.72 9.68
CA ARG A 285 1.47 -14.16 8.35
C ARG A 285 0.00 -13.83 8.16
N LYS A 286 -0.27 -12.95 7.21
CA LYS A 286 -1.63 -12.66 6.75
C LYS A 286 -2.14 -13.92 6.04
N LYS A 287 -2.93 -14.75 6.71
CA LYS A 287 -3.61 -15.89 6.08
C LYS A 287 -4.84 -15.43 5.30
N ILE A 288 -5.29 -16.23 4.34
CA ILE A 288 -6.43 -15.86 3.48
C ILE A 288 -7.72 -15.82 4.28
N ASP A 289 -7.92 -16.76 5.20
CA ASP A 289 -9.12 -16.80 6.04
C ASP A 289 -9.17 -15.60 6.99
N TRP A 290 -8.02 -15.21 7.57
CA TRP A 290 -7.92 -13.98 8.36
C TRP A 290 -8.31 -12.74 7.53
N ARG A 291 -7.85 -12.63 6.27
CA ARG A 291 -8.27 -11.54 5.37
C ARG A 291 -9.78 -11.60 5.12
N ALA A 292 -10.33 -12.78 4.83
CA ALA A 292 -11.76 -12.95 4.57
C ALA A 292 -12.64 -12.57 5.76
N GLU A 293 -12.20 -12.86 6.98
CA GLU A 293 -12.88 -12.46 8.21
C GLU A 293 -12.82 -10.95 8.41
N ASN A 294 -11.64 -10.36 8.28
CA ASN A 294 -11.49 -8.91 8.47
C ASN A 294 -12.24 -8.12 7.40
N TYR A 295 -12.32 -8.64 6.17
CA TYR A 295 -13.16 -8.11 5.09
C TYR A 295 -14.66 -8.10 5.41
N LYS A 296 -15.15 -9.02 6.24
CA LYS A 296 -16.54 -9.03 6.70
C LYS A 296 -16.78 -8.04 7.84
N THR A 297 -15.80 -7.85 8.73
CA THR A 297 -15.93 -6.99 9.92
C THR A 297 -15.59 -5.53 9.65
N GLY A 298 -14.97 -5.23 8.50
CA GLY A 298 -14.57 -3.88 8.11
C GLY A 298 -13.28 -3.38 8.76
N MET A 299 -12.55 -4.24 9.48
CA MET A 299 -11.22 -3.94 10.03
C MET A 299 -10.12 -3.95 8.96
N LEU A 300 -10.29 -4.79 7.95
CA LEU A 300 -9.73 -4.64 6.62
C LEU A 300 -10.93 -4.61 5.70
N LEU A 301 -10.95 -3.78 4.67
CA LEU A 301 -12.10 -3.75 3.79
C LEU A 301 -11.73 -4.43 2.45
N PRO A 302 -12.57 -5.29 1.87
CA PRO A 302 -12.21 -6.00 0.65
C PRO A 302 -11.79 -5.03 -0.46
N ALA A 303 -10.67 -5.35 -1.10
CA ALA A 303 -10.19 -4.65 -2.28
C ALA A 303 -10.97 -5.10 -3.51
#